data_AF-A0A959GGP5-F1
#
_entry.id   AF-A0A959GGP5-F1
#
_cell.length_a   1.000
_cell.length_b   1.000
_cell.length_c   1.000
_cell.angle_alpha   90.00
_cell.angle_beta   90.00
_cell.angle_gamma   90.00
#
_symmetry.space_group_name_H-M   'P 1'
#
loop_
_entity.id
_entity.type
_entity.pdbx_description
1 polymer ?
#
loop_
_entity_poly.entity_id
_entity_poly.type
_entity_poly.pdbx_seq_one_letter_code
_entity_poly.pdbx_strand_id
1 'polypeptide(L)'
;MKNLGNFVFILMLCLPVWLNAQAEVTYNLEYDNGTQTYTVSMTSNTAFNPPLSRLTSSTQVTIVVPQVAGGWQVNNLGNLTALQWGFSFLDGTTEGLTDDYLFFAPSNAGTYAPFPISAGTSIPLFSFQSGSGCVGDLALYDNVNDPLNGVPTINADNNMVILGAGPGNIYAGNDSGNVSCAALCEADAGALSY
;
A
#
# COMPACT_ATOMS: atom_id res chain seq x y z
N MET A 1 8.23 72.52 -1.58
CA MET A 1 7.60 71.18 -1.63
C MET A 1 7.83 70.60 -3.01
N LYS A 2 8.85 69.74 -3.18
CA LYS A 2 9.12 68.97 -4.41
C LYS A 2 9.54 67.56 -3.98
N ASN A 3 8.77 66.57 -4.43
CA ASN A 3 8.91 65.14 -4.14
C ASN A 3 10.24 64.59 -4.67
N LEU A 4 10.98 63.85 -3.85
CA LEU A 4 12.07 62.98 -4.29
C LEU A 4 11.72 61.55 -3.86
N GLY A 5 11.31 60.76 -4.85
CA GLY A 5 10.82 59.40 -4.67
C GLY A 5 11.94 58.37 -4.51
N ASN A 6 11.62 57.37 -3.70
CA ASN A 6 12.00 55.94 -3.76
C ASN A 6 13.14 55.54 -4.69
N PHE A 7 14.23 55.01 -4.12
CA PHE A 7 14.95 53.88 -4.70
C PHE A 7 15.75 53.19 -3.57
N VAL A 8 15.07 52.36 -2.77
CA VAL A 8 15.74 51.34 -1.97
C VAL A 8 15.47 50.00 -2.65
N PHE A 9 16.56 49.46 -3.18
CA PHE A 9 16.71 48.18 -3.87
C PHE A 9 16.01 47.03 -3.14
N ILE A 10 14.87 46.56 -3.64
CA ILE A 10 14.34 45.22 -3.35
C ILE A 10 15.01 44.29 -4.38
N LEU A 11 16.20 43.80 -4.04
CA LEU A 11 16.88 42.72 -4.75
C LEU A 11 17.02 41.53 -3.78
N MET A 12 15.88 41.03 -3.30
CA MET A 12 15.81 39.85 -2.45
C MET A 12 15.14 38.72 -3.23
N LEU A 13 15.99 37.90 -3.85
CA LEU A 13 15.80 36.48 -4.17
C LEU A 13 14.39 36.05 -4.64
N CYS A 14 14.07 36.32 -5.91
CA CYS A 14 13.25 35.37 -6.69
C CYS A 14 14.14 34.22 -7.16
N LEU A 15 14.58 33.35 -6.24
CA LEU A 15 14.98 32.00 -6.64
C LEU A 15 13.67 31.26 -6.96
N PRO A 16 13.44 30.79 -8.19
CA PRO A 16 12.41 29.79 -8.40
C PRO A 16 12.83 28.57 -7.59
N VAL A 17 12.20 28.36 -6.43
CA VAL A 17 12.27 27.09 -5.74
C VAL A 17 11.50 26.13 -6.65
N TRP A 18 12.23 25.48 -7.55
CA TRP A 18 11.73 24.32 -8.26
C TRP A 18 11.50 23.25 -7.20
N LEU A 19 10.31 23.24 -6.59
CA LEU A 19 9.82 22.06 -5.88
C LEU A 19 9.64 20.99 -6.94
N ASN A 20 10.69 20.21 -7.20
CA ASN A 20 10.52 18.90 -7.79
C ASN A 20 9.77 18.11 -6.73
N ALA A 21 8.46 17.88 -6.95
CA ALA A 21 7.72 16.92 -6.15
C ALA A 21 8.50 15.59 -6.24
N GLN A 22 8.92 15.06 -5.09
CA GLN A 22 9.53 13.75 -5.06
C GLN A 22 8.47 12.73 -5.47
N ALA A 23 8.87 11.69 -6.20
CA ALA A 23 7.96 10.61 -6.52
C ALA A 23 7.54 9.94 -5.22
N GLU A 24 6.24 9.83 -5.01
CA GLU A 24 5.63 9.23 -3.83
C GLU A 24 4.57 8.23 -4.28
N VAL A 25 4.46 7.15 -3.52
CA VAL A 25 3.47 6.09 -3.70
C VAL A 25 2.76 5.81 -2.39
N THR A 26 1.44 5.80 -2.43
CA THR A 26 0.61 5.32 -1.33
C THR A 26 0.03 3.95 -1.66
N TYR A 27 -0.23 3.16 -0.62
CA TYR A 27 -0.96 1.90 -0.74
C TYR A 27 -2.38 2.03 -0.21
N ASN A 28 -3.29 1.24 -0.75
CA ASN A 28 -4.68 1.18 -0.33
C ASN A 28 -5.13 -0.29 -0.30
N LEU A 29 -5.82 -0.67 0.75
CA LEU A 29 -6.46 -1.96 0.93
C LEU A 29 -7.97 -1.76 0.93
N GLU A 30 -8.67 -2.56 0.14
CA GLU A 30 -10.13 -2.57 0.05
C GLU A 30 -10.65 -3.99 0.20
N TYR A 31 -11.89 -4.12 0.68
CA TYR A 31 -12.61 -5.39 0.75
C TYR A 31 -13.92 -5.30 -0.02
N ASP A 32 -14.12 -6.23 -0.95
CA ASP A 32 -15.38 -6.42 -1.64
C ASP A 32 -16.19 -7.53 -0.95
N ASN A 33 -17.33 -7.17 -0.38
CA ASN A 33 -18.19 -8.09 0.37
C ASN A 33 -18.93 -9.09 -0.54
N GLY A 34 -19.18 -8.73 -1.80
CA GLY A 34 -19.86 -9.62 -2.74
C GLY A 34 -18.97 -10.78 -3.19
N THR A 35 -17.67 -10.52 -3.31
CA THR A 35 -16.67 -11.53 -3.71
C THR A 35 -15.81 -12.03 -2.56
N GLN A 36 -15.95 -11.45 -1.36
CA GLN A 36 -15.12 -11.70 -0.18
C GLN A 36 -13.62 -11.51 -0.44
N THR A 37 -13.29 -10.54 -1.29
CA THR A 37 -11.93 -10.37 -1.83
C THR A 37 -11.32 -9.09 -1.31
N TYR A 38 -10.12 -9.21 -0.75
CA TYR A 38 -9.24 -8.07 -0.47
C TYR A 38 -8.49 -7.69 -1.73
N THR A 39 -8.40 -6.40 -2.04
CA THR A 39 -7.60 -5.87 -3.14
C THR A 39 -6.61 -4.85 -2.61
N VAL A 40 -5.33 -5.02 -2.97
CA VAL A 40 -4.28 -4.04 -2.71
C VAL A 40 -4.01 -3.27 -3.98
N SER A 41 -4.00 -1.94 -3.85
CA SER A 41 -3.68 -1.01 -4.93
C SER A 41 -2.58 -0.04 -4.53
N MET A 42 -1.92 0.55 -5.52
CA MET A 42 -1.00 1.66 -5.34
C MET A 42 -1.48 2.90 -6.10
N THR A 43 -1.18 4.08 -5.58
CA THR A 43 -1.34 5.35 -6.30
C THR A 43 -0.01 6.09 -6.28
N SER A 44 0.49 6.52 -7.44
CA SER A 44 1.68 7.37 -7.52
C SER A 44 1.33 8.81 -7.85
N ASN A 45 2.01 9.78 -7.24
CA ASN A 45 1.90 11.19 -7.65
C ASN A 45 2.64 11.49 -8.97
N THR A 46 3.43 10.54 -9.47
CA THR A 46 4.30 10.69 -10.64
C THR A 46 3.96 9.62 -11.69
N ALA A 47 3.96 10.01 -12.96
CA ALA A 47 3.72 9.07 -14.04
C ALA A 47 5.02 8.38 -14.48
N PHE A 48 4.96 7.07 -14.72
CA PHE A 48 6.06 6.28 -15.28
C PHE A 48 5.57 5.45 -16.46
N ASN A 49 6.32 5.49 -17.57
CA ASN A 49 6.06 4.66 -18.73
C ASN A 49 7.10 3.55 -18.85
N PRO A 50 6.73 2.37 -19.40
CA PRO A 50 7.70 1.33 -19.71
C PRO A 50 8.86 1.87 -20.56
N PRO A 51 10.12 1.45 -20.30
CA PRO A 51 10.52 0.43 -19.32
C PRO A 51 10.74 0.97 -17.89
N LEU A 52 10.60 2.28 -17.67
CA LEU A 52 10.92 2.95 -16.39
C LEU A 52 9.87 2.73 -15.30
N SER A 53 8.66 2.30 -15.64
CA SER A 53 7.62 1.91 -14.67
C SER A 53 7.86 0.57 -13.98
N ARG A 54 9.10 0.06 -14.03
CA ARG A 54 9.45 -1.24 -13.45
C ARG A 54 9.61 -1.15 -11.93
N LEU A 55 8.68 -1.77 -11.21
CA LEU A 55 8.80 -2.19 -9.82
C LEU A 55 9.93 -3.23 -9.67
N THR A 56 10.75 -3.09 -8.63
CA THR A 56 11.90 -3.97 -8.34
C THR A 56 11.52 -5.10 -7.36
N SER A 57 12.46 -6.03 -7.14
CA SER A 57 12.31 -7.14 -6.19
C SER A 57 12.27 -6.70 -4.73
N SER A 58 12.64 -5.45 -4.41
CA SER A 58 12.54 -4.94 -3.04
C SER A 58 11.14 -4.41 -2.72
N THR A 59 10.24 -4.31 -3.71
CA THR A 59 8.85 -3.90 -3.46
C THR A 59 8.20 -4.88 -2.49
N GLN A 60 7.58 -4.36 -1.44
CA GLN A 60 6.90 -5.13 -0.40
C GLN A 60 5.62 -4.42 0.02
N VAL A 61 4.56 -5.20 0.21
CA VAL A 61 3.33 -4.79 0.89
C VAL A 61 3.15 -5.70 2.09
N THR A 62 3.07 -5.14 3.29
CA THR A 62 2.82 -5.88 4.52
C THR A 62 1.42 -5.57 5.03
N ILE A 63 0.68 -6.62 5.38
CA ILE A 63 -0.67 -6.54 5.92
C ILE A 63 -0.67 -7.11 7.34
N VAL A 64 -1.19 -6.32 8.27
CA VAL A 64 -1.47 -6.71 9.65
C VAL A 64 -2.82 -7.40 9.68
N VAL A 65 -2.86 -8.58 10.28
CA VAL A 65 -4.03 -9.45 10.30
C VAL A 65 -4.28 -9.98 11.72
N PRO A 66 -5.53 -10.17 12.15
CA PRO A 66 -5.81 -10.65 13.51
C PRO A 66 -5.35 -12.09 13.66
N GLN A 67 -4.88 -12.50 14.84
CA GLN A 67 -4.41 -13.87 15.05
C GLN A 67 -5.51 -14.93 14.78
N VAL A 68 -5.13 -15.98 14.05
CA VAL A 68 -6.00 -17.13 13.79
C VAL A 68 -5.31 -18.43 14.20
N ALA A 69 -6.04 -19.29 14.93
CA ALA A 69 -5.54 -20.60 15.32
C ALA A 69 -5.14 -21.44 14.08
N GLY A 70 -3.91 -21.92 14.04
CA GLY A 70 -3.36 -22.65 12.90
C GLY A 70 -2.67 -21.78 11.84
N GLY A 71 -2.61 -20.46 12.06
CA GLY A 71 -1.95 -19.49 11.19
C GLY A 71 -2.80 -19.06 10.00
N TRP A 72 -2.39 -17.95 9.37
CA TRP A 72 -3.09 -17.40 8.23
C TRP A 72 -2.87 -18.20 6.95
N GLN A 73 -3.93 -18.24 6.14
CA GLN A 73 -3.91 -18.79 4.79
C GLN A 73 -4.40 -17.72 3.81
N VAL A 74 -3.68 -17.56 2.71
CA VAL A 74 -4.06 -16.68 1.60
C VAL A 74 -4.57 -17.57 0.47
N ASN A 75 -5.86 -17.47 0.19
CA ASN A 75 -6.51 -18.20 -0.90
C ASN A 75 -6.70 -17.28 -2.10
N ASN A 76 -6.74 -17.88 -3.29
CA ASN A 76 -7.06 -17.19 -4.54
C ASN A 76 -6.23 -15.91 -4.76
N LEU A 77 -4.93 -15.97 -4.48
CA LEU A 77 -4.01 -14.86 -4.76
C LEU A 77 -4.00 -14.56 -6.27
N GLY A 78 -4.65 -13.45 -6.63
CA GLY A 78 -4.82 -13.00 -8.00
C GLY A 78 -3.88 -11.86 -8.33
N ASN A 79 -3.10 -12.00 -9.41
CA ASN A 79 -2.24 -10.94 -9.93
C ASN A 79 -3.04 -10.03 -10.86
N LEU A 80 -3.16 -8.75 -10.51
CA LEU A 80 -4.00 -7.78 -11.24
C LEU A 80 -3.20 -6.94 -12.25
N THR A 81 -1.90 -7.23 -12.36
CA THR A 81 -0.99 -6.71 -13.37
C THR A 81 -0.13 -7.84 -13.94
N ALA A 82 0.84 -7.52 -14.81
CA ALA A 82 1.84 -8.49 -15.25
C ALA A 82 2.82 -8.91 -14.13
N LEU A 83 2.87 -8.17 -13.02
CA LEU A 83 3.68 -8.50 -11.86
C LEU A 83 3.03 -9.67 -11.10
N GLN A 84 3.80 -10.73 -10.86
CA GLN A 84 3.35 -11.87 -10.07
C GLN A 84 3.75 -11.66 -8.62
N TRP A 85 2.83 -11.90 -7.70
CA TRP A 85 3.04 -11.77 -6.26
C TRP A 85 3.13 -13.13 -5.60
N GLY A 86 4.04 -13.23 -4.63
CA GLY A 86 4.07 -14.30 -3.64
C GLY A 86 3.83 -13.70 -2.26
N PHE A 87 3.58 -14.56 -1.27
CA PHE A 87 3.44 -14.13 0.11
C PHE A 87 4.23 -15.03 1.06
N SER A 88 4.56 -14.49 2.24
CA SER A 88 4.98 -15.23 3.43
C SER A 88 4.17 -14.77 4.64
N PHE A 89 4.22 -15.58 5.71
CA PHE A 89 3.46 -15.36 6.94
C PHE A 89 4.41 -15.33 8.14
N LEU A 90 4.11 -14.47 9.11
CA LEU A 90 4.70 -14.45 10.44
C LEU A 90 3.57 -14.54 11.48
N ASP A 91 3.70 -15.53 12.35
CA ASP A 91 2.93 -15.65 13.58
C ASP A 91 3.49 -14.65 14.60
N GLY A 92 2.75 -13.59 14.90
CA GLY A 92 3.26 -12.57 15.81
C GLY A 92 3.38 -13.04 17.25
N THR A 93 2.74 -14.16 17.63
CA THR A 93 2.88 -14.70 19.00
C THR A 93 4.31 -15.16 19.28
N THR A 94 5.09 -15.55 18.26
CA THR A 94 6.49 -15.93 18.44
C THR A 94 7.36 -14.75 18.84
N GLU A 95 6.91 -13.54 18.52
CA GLU A 95 7.55 -12.27 18.86
C GLU A 95 6.86 -11.55 20.04
N GLY A 96 5.86 -12.17 20.68
CA GLY A 96 5.11 -11.60 21.80
C GLY A 96 4.10 -10.52 21.41
N LEU A 97 3.63 -10.53 20.15
CA LEU A 97 2.66 -9.59 19.60
C LEU A 97 1.23 -10.17 19.60
N THR A 98 0.24 -9.30 19.34
CA THR A 98 -1.19 -9.62 19.32
C THR A 98 -1.76 -9.82 17.92
N ASP A 99 -0.99 -9.47 16.91
CA ASP A 99 -1.38 -9.52 15.50
C ASP A 99 -0.39 -10.39 14.74
N ASP A 100 -0.84 -10.94 13.62
CA ASP A 100 -0.04 -11.68 12.66
C ASP A 100 0.26 -10.81 11.43
N TYR A 101 1.21 -11.24 10.61
CA TYR A 101 1.68 -10.45 9.47
C TYR A 101 1.78 -11.27 8.19
N LEU A 102 1.31 -10.68 7.09
CA LEU A 102 1.45 -11.20 5.74
C LEU A 102 2.35 -10.28 4.93
N PHE A 103 3.43 -10.82 4.37
CA PHE A 103 4.37 -10.07 3.53
C PHE A 103 4.18 -10.46 2.08
N PHE A 104 3.77 -9.53 1.24
CA PHE A 104 3.61 -9.72 -0.19
C PHE A 104 4.77 -9.08 -0.94
N ALA A 105 5.42 -9.86 -1.82
CA ALA A 105 6.53 -9.38 -2.63
C ALA A 105 6.45 -9.94 -4.06
N PRO A 106 6.97 -9.22 -5.07
CA PRO A 106 7.00 -9.73 -6.43
C PRO A 106 7.90 -10.96 -6.59
N SER A 107 7.36 -12.02 -7.19
CA SER A 107 8.10 -13.26 -7.46
C SER A 107 8.79 -13.29 -8.82
N ASN A 108 8.39 -12.41 -9.75
CA ASN A 108 8.97 -12.27 -11.09
C ASN A 108 9.52 -10.86 -11.37
N ALA A 109 9.97 -10.16 -10.31
CA ALA A 109 10.64 -8.88 -10.47
C ALA A 109 11.79 -8.97 -11.48
N GLY A 110 11.84 -8.01 -12.41
CA GLY A 110 12.86 -7.94 -13.46
C GLY A 110 12.48 -8.62 -14.78
N THR A 111 11.59 -9.62 -14.79
CA THR A 111 11.24 -10.37 -16.01
C THR A 111 9.84 -10.11 -16.54
N TYR A 112 8.93 -9.57 -15.71
CA TYR A 112 7.61 -9.15 -16.17
C TYR A 112 7.68 -7.99 -17.18
N ALA A 113 6.66 -7.91 -18.04
CA ALA A 113 6.44 -6.77 -18.93
C ALA A 113 5.93 -5.57 -18.11
N PRO A 114 6.67 -4.44 -18.02
CA PRO A 114 6.19 -3.27 -17.28
C PRO A 114 4.90 -2.72 -17.86
N PHE A 115 4.03 -2.22 -16.99
CA PHE A 115 2.79 -1.55 -17.34
C PHE A 115 2.90 -0.05 -17.04
N PRO A 116 2.14 0.83 -17.72
CA PRO A 116 2.17 2.26 -17.43
C PRO A 116 1.61 2.55 -16.03
N ILE A 117 2.26 3.48 -15.34
CA ILE A 117 1.81 4.03 -14.06
C ILE A 117 1.39 5.46 -14.34
N SER A 118 0.09 5.73 -14.27
CA SER A 118 -0.43 7.09 -14.48
C SER A 118 -0.46 7.83 -13.14
N ALA A 119 -0.04 9.09 -13.14
CA ALA A 119 -0.09 9.92 -11.93
C ALA A 119 -1.54 10.07 -11.43
N GLY A 120 -1.73 9.96 -10.12
CA GLY A 120 -3.02 10.09 -9.44
C GLY A 120 -4.03 8.98 -9.75
N THR A 121 -3.61 7.90 -10.43
CA THR A 121 -4.48 6.77 -10.75
C THR A 121 -4.18 5.61 -9.82
N SER A 122 -5.23 5.07 -9.17
CA SER A 122 -5.13 3.84 -8.40
C SER A 122 -4.93 2.66 -9.34
N ILE A 123 -3.90 1.86 -9.08
CA ILE A 123 -3.55 0.66 -9.85
C ILE A 123 -3.67 -0.54 -8.92
N PRO A 124 -4.63 -1.45 -9.16
CA PRO A 124 -4.71 -2.68 -8.39
C PRO A 124 -3.50 -3.56 -8.71
N LEU A 125 -2.81 -4.02 -7.67
CA LEU A 125 -1.59 -4.82 -7.78
C LEU A 125 -1.89 -6.31 -7.70
N PHE A 126 -2.60 -6.70 -6.64
CA PHE A 126 -3.02 -8.06 -6.38
C PHE A 126 -4.30 -8.09 -5.54
N SER A 127 -4.92 -9.25 -5.50
CA SER A 127 -6.08 -9.54 -4.66
C SER A 127 -5.94 -10.89 -3.98
N PHE A 128 -6.64 -11.09 -2.87
CA PHE A 128 -6.66 -12.37 -2.17
C PHE A 128 -7.92 -12.54 -1.34
N GLN A 129 -8.18 -13.77 -0.93
CA GLN A 129 -9.21 -14.12 0.03
C GLN A 129 -8.56 -14.71 1.28
N SER A 130 -9.14 -14.42 2.43
CA SER A 130 -8.77 -15.11 3.67
C SER A 130 -9.17 -16.57 3.58
N GLY A 131 -8.25 -17.49 3.88
CA GLY A 131 -8.58 -18.92 3.98
C GLY A 131 -9.41 -19.27 5.22
N SER A 132 -9.47 -18.36 6.19
CA SER A 132 -10.24 -18.51 7.43
C SER A 132 -11.59 -17.79 7.38
N GLY A 133 -11.96 -17.24 6.22
CA GLY A 133 -13.12 -16.35 6.08
C GLY A 133 -12.89 -15.00 6.75
N CYS A 134 -13.98 -14.30 7.08
CA CYS A 134 -13.88 -13.04 7.80
C CYS A 134 -13.59 -13.29 9.29
N VAL A 135 -12.43 -12.86 9.75
CA VAL A 135 -11.94 -13.08 11.12
C VAL A 135 -11.63 -11.78 11.88
N GLY A 136 -11.84 -10.63 11.25
CA GLY A 136 -11.63 -9.31 11.85
C GLY A 136 -11.14 -8.29 10.82
N ASP A 137 -10.68 -7.16 11.33
CA ASP A 137 -10.19 -6.07 10.50
C ASP A 137 -8.76 -6.35 10.03
N LEU A 138 -8.48 -6.03 8.78
CA LEU A 138 -7.13 -6.06 8.22
C LEU A 138 -6.64 -4.63 8.03
N ALA A 139 -5.34 -4.41 8.17
CA ALA A 139 -4.74 -3.09 7.94
C ALA A 139 -3.43 -3.22 7.17
N LEU A 140 -3.10 -2.19 6.39
CA LEU A 140 -1.74 -2.07 5.87
C LEU A 140 -0.80 -1.68 7.01
N TYR A 141 0.40 -2.27 7.00
CA TYR A 141 1.42 -2.05 8.01
C TYR A 141 1.80 -0.57 8.17
N ASP A 142 1.97 -0.11 9.41
CA ASP A 142 2.46 1.22 9.74
C ASP A 142 3.98 1.17 10.02
N ASN A 143 4.79 1.63 9.06
CA ASN A 143 6.25 1.68 9.16
C ASN A 143 6.78 2.53 10.33
N VAL A 144 5.92 3.26 11.05
CA VAL A 144 6.32 4.11 12.18
C VAL A 144 5.79 3.55 13.50
N ASN A 145 4.50 3.20 13.57
CA ASN A 145 3.84 2.93 14.85
C ASN A 145 3.50 1.45 15.10
N ASP A 146 3.67 0.56 14.12
CA ASP A 146 3.37 -0.86 14.32
C ASP A 146 4.28 -1.49 15.40
N PRO A 147 3.74 -2.28 16.34
CA PRO A 147 4.54 -2.95 17.37
C PRO A 147 5.70 -3.81 16.85
N LEU A 148 5.58 -4.40 15.66
CA LEU A 148 6.64 -5.22 15.04
C LEU A 148 7.89 -4.40 14.70
N ASN A 149 7.80 -3.07 14.59
CA ASN A 149 8.97 -2.18 14.46
C ASN A 149 9.93 -2.31 15.67
N GLY A 150 9.45 -2.82 16.81
CA GLY A 150 10.28 -3.16 17.96
C GLY A 150 11.15 -4.41 17.80
N VAL A 151 10.97 -5.19 16.73
CA VAL A 151 11.66 -6.47 16.48
C VAL A 151 12.72 -6.30 15.39
N PRO A 152 14.01 -6.09 15.73
CA PRO A 152 15.04 -5.64 14.79
C PRO A 152 15.44 -6.67 13.72
N THR A 153 15.04 -7.93 13.86
CA THR A 153 15.37 -9.02 12.94
C THR A 153 14.37 -9.19 11.81
N ILE A 154 13.26 -8.46 11.85
CA ILE A 154 12.15 -8.62 10.90
C ILE A 154 12.03 -7.34 10.06
N ASN A 155 12.04 -7.50 8.75
CA ASN A 155 11.86 -6.41 7.81
C ASN A 155 10.41 -6.38 7.33
N ALA A 156 9.56 -5.64 8.05
CA ALA A 156 8.14 -5.55 7.78
C ALA A 156 7.72 -4.32 7.00
N ASP A 157 8.64 -3.40 6.72
CA ASP A 157 8.31 -2.12 6.11
C ASP A 157 7.60 -2.28 4.75
N ASN A 158 6.52 -1.52 4.58
CA ASN A 158 6.02 -1.23 3.27
C ASN A 158 7.09 -0.49 2.46
N ASN A 159 7.39 -1.02 1.27
CA ASN A 159 8.46 -0.52 0.44
C ASN A 159 8.03 -0.52 -1.02
N MET A 160 8.24 0.60 -1.71
CA MET A 160 7.99 0.73 -3.14
C MET A 160 9.22 1.28 -3.81
N VAL A 161 9.71 0.58 -4.83
CA VAL A 161 10.86 1.04 -5.63
C VAL A 161 10.52 0.88 -7.10
N ILE A 162 10.45 2.00 -7.80
CA ILE A 162 10.18 2.07 -9.24
C ILE A 162 11.44 2.57 -9.94
N LEU A 163 11.90 1.86 -10.98
CA LEU A 163 13.14 2.16 -11.70
C LEU A 163 13.24 3.64 -12.14
N GLY A 164 12.16 4.20 -12.67
CA GLY A 164 12.09 5.59 -13.13
C GLY A 164 12.15 6.64 -12.02
N ALA A 165 11.86 6.27 -10.78
CA ALA A 165 11.96 7.16 -9.63
C ALA A 165 13.39 7.28 -9.09
N GLY A 166 14.30 6.42 -9.57
CA GLY A 166 15.67 6.31 -9.07
C GLY A 166 15.80 5.32 -7.91
N PRO A 167 16.97 5.30 -7.24
CA PRO A 167 17.19 4.40 -6.12
C PRO A 167 16.46 4.90 -4.86
N GLY A 168 15.81 4.00 -4.15
CA GLY A 168 15.24 4.26 -2.82
C GLY A 168 13.77 3.92 -2.71
N ASN A 169 13.31 3.83 -1.46
CA ASN A 169 11.91 3.67 -1.13
C ASN A 169 11.16 4.97 -1.43
N ILE A 170 10.09 4.89 -2.21
CA ILE A 170 9.17 6.00 -2.49
C ILE A 170 7.78 5.78 -1.88
N TYR A 171 7.61 4.74 -1.04
CA TYR A 171 6.42 4.57 -0.23
C TYR A 171 6.27 5.76 0.73
N ALA A 172 5.09 6.37 0.72
CA ALA A 172 4.77 7.57 1.49
C ALA A 172 3.67 7.36 2.54
N GLY A 173 2.94 6.24 2.49
CA GLY A 173 1.90 5.93 3.46
C GLY A 173 0.77 5.05 2.93
N ASN A 174 -0.24 4.88 3.78
CA ASN A 174 -1.46 4.14 3.48
C ASN A 174 -2.63 5.13 3.33
N ASP A 175 -3.42 4.97 2.27
CA ASP A 175 -4.65 5.74 2.03
C ASP A 175 -5.88 5.08 2.68
N SER A 176 -5.77 3.81 3.08
CA SER A 176 -6.79 3.07 3.83
C SER A 176 -6.43 2.94 5.31
N GLY A 177 -7.43 3.02 6.18
CA GLY A 177 -7.33 2.58 7.58
C GLY A 177 -7.60 1.08 7.72
N ASN A 178 -8.15 0.68 8.87
CA ASN A 178 -8.64 -0.67 9.11
C ASN A 178 -9.78 -1.02 8.14
N VAL A 179 -9.67 -2.17 7.50
CA VAL A 179 -10.62 -2.70 6.52
C VAL A 179 -11.37 -3.86 7.16
N SER A 180 -12.63 -3.59 7.52
CA SER A 180 -13.51 -4.60 8.10
C SER A 180 -14.19 -5.42 7.02
N CYS A 181 -14.13 -6.75 7.15
CA CYS A 181 -14.97 -7.65 6.37
C CYS A 181 -16.35 -7.76 7.02
N ALA A 182 -17.11 -6.66 7.09
CA ALA A 182 -18.45 -6.72 7.69
C ALA A 182 -19.29 -7.80 6.99
N ALA A 183 -19.67 -8.85 7.72
CA ALA A 183 -20.63 -9.83 7.21
C ALA A 183 -21.85 -9.06 6.70
N LEU A 184 -22.34 -9.37 5.49
CA LEU A 184 -23.65 -8.90 5.07
C LEU A 184 -24.63 -9.36 6.15
N CYS A 185 -25.09 -8.43 7.00
CA CYS A 185 -26.36 -8.62 7.68
C CYS A 185 -27.37 -8.70 6.54
N GLU A 186 -27.68 -9.91 6.08
CA GLU A 186 -28.85 -10.10 5.23
C GLU A 186 -30.04 -9.57 6.03
N ALA A 187 -30.48 -8.37 5.66
CA ALA A 187 -31.80 -7.89 6.00
C ALA A 187 -32.81 -8.68 5.17
N ASP A 188 -32.82 -10.01 5.32
CA ASP A 188 -33.99 -10.84 5.03
C ASP A 188 -34.49 -11.42 6.37
N ALA A 189 -34.75 -10.51 7.30
CA ALA A 189 -35.75 -10.78 8.32
C ALA A 189 -37.09 -10.79 7.58
N GLY A 190 -37.42 -11.97 7.06
CA GLY A 190 -38.56 -12.22 6.21
C GLY A 190 -39.81 -11.51 6.70
N ALA A 191 -40.56 -10.99 5.73
CA ALA A 191 -41.93 -10.54 5.95
C ALA A 191 -42.72 -11.65 6.66
N LEU A 192 -42.86 -11.53 7.98
CA LEU A 192 -43.87 -12.27 8.72
C LEU A 192 -45.22 -11.69 8.29
N SER A 193 -45.85 -12.41 7.35
CA SER A 193 -47.28 -12.30 7.12
C SER A 193 -48.00 -13.07 8.23
N TYR A 194 -48.65 -12.33 9.12
CA TYR A 194 -49.80 -12.78 9.91
C TYR A 194 -50.83 -11.66 9.97
#